data_AF-A0A976CUL5-F1
#
_entry.id   AF-A0A976CUL5-F1
#
_cell.length_a   1.000
_cell.length_b   1.000
_cell.length_c   1.000
_cell.angle_alpha   90.00
_cell.angle_beta   90.00
_cell.angle_gamma   90.00
#
_symmetry.space_group_name_H-M   'P 1'
#
loop_
_entity.id
_entity.type
_entity.pdbx_description
1 polymer ?
#
loop_
_entity_poly.entity_id
_entity_poly.type
_entity_poly.pdbx_seq_one_letter_code
_entity_poly.pdbx_strand_id
1 'polypeptide(L)'
;MTNETERDWADNSALVAPALMGTAAGLLLGEMMHRGARRGLAFGLLALGIAALTPYTVGEIKQRINSPGTKRGAQRRLRSIREAGAVGCDEVDQALRDQGLL
;
A
#
# COMPACT_ATOMS: atom_id res chain seq x y z
N MET A 1 28.33 19.78 -14.56
CA MET A 1 26.86 19.92 -14.47
C MET A 1 26.09 19.30 -15.62
N THR A 2 26.70 18.92 -16.76
CA THR A 2 25.97 18.31 -17.89
C THR A 2 25.59 16.83 -17.69
N ASN A 3 26.40 16.07 -16.93
CA ASN A 3 26.21 14.63 -16.75
C ASN A 3 24.96 14.26 -15.91
N GLU A 4 24.56 15.11 -14.96
CA GLU A 4 23.42 14.84 -14.08
C GLU A 4 22.09 14.98 -14.83
N THR A 5 21.98 15.99 -15.69
CA THR A 5 20.77 16.25 -16.48
C THR A 5 20.53 15.17 -17.54
N GLU A 6 21.61 14.64 -18.13
CA GLU A 6 21.53 13.56 -19.13
C GLU A 6 21.09 12.23 -18.49
N ARG A 7 21.57 11.94 -17.27
CA ARG A 7 21.16 10.78 -16.49
C ARG A 7 19.69 10.87 -16.05
N ASP A 8 19.27 12.04 -15.56
CA ASP A 8 17.86 12.28 -15.20
C ASP A 8 16.91 12.10 -16.39
N TRP A 9 17.30 12.51 -17.59
CA TRP A 9 16.48 12.33 -18.78
C TRP A 9 16.37 10.86 -19.21
N ALA A 10 17.47 10.11 -19.13
CA ALA A 10 17.48 8.67 -19.42
C ALA A 10 16.65 7.89 -18.40
N ASP A 11 16.78 8.20 -17.10
CA ASP A 11 16.04 7.56 -16.01
C ASP A 11 14.54 7.85 -16.12
N ASN A 12 14.17 9.11 -16.38
CA ASN A 12 12.77 9.48 -16.60
C ASN A 12 12.18 8.80 -17.83
N SER A 13 12.95 8.68 -18.92
CA SER A 13 12.49 7.98 -20.13
C SER A 13 12.29 6.48 -19.88
N ALA A 14 13.19 5.86 -19.10
CA ALA A 14 13.08 4.45 -18.72
C ALA A 14 11.86 4.17 -17.84
N LEU A 15 11.45 5.12 -17.00
CA LEU A 15 10.24 5.00 -16.16
C LEU A 15 8.94 5.05 -16.99
N VAL A 16 8.90 5.84 -18.06
CA VAL A 16 7.69 6.03 -18.88
C VAL A 16 7.62 5.02 -20.03
N ALA A 17 8.75 4.46 -20.48
CA ALA A 17 8.82 3.53 -21.60
C ALA A 17 7.84 2.32 -21.49
N PRO A 18 7.71 1.62 -20.35
CA PRO A 18 6.76 0.52 -20.21
C PRO A 18 5.30 0.97 -20.34
N ALA A 19 4.98 2.16 -19.82
CA ALA A 19 3.63 2.73 -19.90
C ALA A 19 3.28 3.10 -21.35
N LEU A 20 4.20 3.75 -22.07
CA LEU A 20 4.02 4.09 -23.49
C LEU A 20 3.91 2.84 -24.37
N MET A 21 4.71 1.81 -24.08
CA MET A 21 4.66 0.56 -24.83
C MET A 21 3.35 -0.20 -24.56
N GLY A 22 2.88 -0.21 -23.32
CA GLY A 22 1.60 -0.80 -22.95
C GLY A 22 0.41 -0.08 -23.57
N THR A 23 0.42 1.26 -23.61
CA THR A 23 -0.65 2.04 -24.26
C THR A 23 -0.67 1.85 -25.76
N ALA A 24 0.48 1.87 -26.43
CA ALA A 24 0.59 1.60 -27.86
C ALA A 24 0.11 0.18 -28.22
N ALA A 25 0.55 -0.83 -27.46
CA ALA A 25 0.08 -2.20 -27.63
C ALA A 25 -1.43 -2.32 -27.42
N GLY A 26 -1.99 -1.65 -26.41
CA GLY A 26 -3.43 -1.61 -26.16
C GLY A 26 -4.23 -0.93 -27.28
N LEU A 27 -3.71 0.16 -27.85
CA LEU A 27 -4.35 0.87 -28.97
C LEU A 27 -4.37 0.01 -30.24
N LEU A 28 -3.25 -0.61 -30.59
CA LEU A 28 -3.15 -1.51 -31.75
C LEU A 28 -4.08 -2.72 -31.58
N LEU A 29 -4.08 -3.33 -30.40
CA LEU A 29 -4.96 -4.45 -30.09
C LEU A 29 -6.43 -4.03 -30.15
N GLY A 30 -6.78 -2.84 -29.63
CA GLY A 30 -8.12 -2.28 -29.73
C GLY A 30 -8.55 -1.98 -31.17
N GLU A 31 -7.63 -1.57 -32.03
CA GLU A 31 -7.90 -1.30 -33.44
C GLU A 31 -8.22 -2.59 -34.22
N MET A 32 -7.45 -3.66 -33.98
CA MET A 32 -7.65 -4.99 -34.60
C MET A 32 -8.94 -5.70 -34.17
N MET A 33 -9.56 -5.27 -33.07
CA MET A 33 -10.75 -5.92 -32.53
C MET A 33 -12.03 -5.60 -33.32
N HIS A 34 -12.78 -6.65 -33.66
CA HIS A 34 -14.10 -6.54 -34.26
C HIS A 34 -15.08 -5.79 -33.34
N ARG A 35 -16.02 -5.03 -33.91
CA ARG A 35 -16.88 -4.08 -33.17
C ARG A 35 -17.72 -4.74 -32.07
N GLY A 36 -18.04 -6.03 -32.22
CA GLY A 36 -18.74 -6.84 -31.21
C GLY A 36 -17.85 -7.27 -30.04
N ALA A 37 -16.55 -7.47 -30.26
CA ALA A 37 -15.63 -7.94 -29.22
C ALA A 37 -15.05 -6.77 -28.39
N ARG A 38 -14.97 -5.56 -28.95
CA ARG A 38 -14.36 -4.38 -28.28
C ARG A 38 -14.94 -4.10 -26.89
N ARG A 39 -16.26 -4.20 -26.72
CA ARG A 39 -16.90 -3.92 -25.42
C ARG A 39 -16.48 -4.94 -24.35
N GLY A 40 -16.49 -6.23 -24.69
CA GLY A 40 -16.15 -7.31 -23.75
C GLY A 40 -14.71 -7.22 -23.26
N LEU A 41 -13.74 -7.07 -24.17
CA LEU A 41 -12.33 -6.94 -23.79
C LEU A 41 -12.02 -5.61 -23.12
N ALA A 42 -12.66 -4.50 -23.49
CA ALA A 42 -12.46 -3.23 -22.81
C ALA A 42 -12.85 -3.32 -21.32
N PHE A 43 -13.99 -3.91 -20.99
CA PHE A 43 -14.40 -4.12 -19.60
C PHE A 43 -13.49 -5.12 -18.87
N GLY A 44 -13.06 -6.19 -19.55
CA GLY A 44 -12.13 -7.16 -18.98
C GLY A 44 -10.76 -6.54 -18.64
N LEU A 45 -10.18 -5.77 -19.56
CA LEU A 45 -8.91 -5.08 -19.35
C LEU A 45 -9.02 -3.97 -18.30
N LEU A 46 -10.14 -3.25 -18.26
CA LEU A 46 -10.41 -2.27 -17.21
C LEU A 46 -10.48 -2.94 -15.83
N ALA A 47 -11.23 -4.03 -15.71
CA ALA A 47 -11.35 -4.79 -14.47
C ALA A 47 -10.00 -5.38 -14.05
N LEU A 48 -9.23 -5.92 -14.99
CA LEU A 48 -7.88 -6.44 -14.74
C LEU A 48 -6.93 -5.33 -14.27
N GLY A 49 -6.98 -4.14 -14.87
CA GLY A 49 -6.19 -2.99 -14.46
C GLY A 49 -6.52 -2.52 -13.05
N ILE A 50 -7.81 -2.44 -12.71
CA ILE A 50 -8.26 -2.13 -11.34
C ILE A 50 -7.79 -3.22 -10.37
N ALA A 51 -7.91 -4.50 -10.75
CA ALA A 51 -7.46 -5.62 -9.93
C ALA A 51 -5.94 -5.58 -9.68
N ALA A 52 -5.14 -5.25 -10.69
CA ALA A 52 -3.69 -5.12 -10.56
C ALA A 52 -3.26 -3.99 -9.60
N LEU A 53 -4.06 -2.93 -9.48
CA LEU A 53 -3.84 -1.83 -8.53
C LEU A 53 -4.35 -2.12 -7.10
N THR A 54 -5.03 -3.25 -6.90
CA THR A 54 -5.58 -3.65 -5.59
C THR A 54 -4.53 -3.70 -4.48
N PRO A 55 -3.36 -4.37 -4.62
CA PRO A 55 -2.38 -4.44 -3.52
C PRO A 55 -1.86 -3.05 -3.08
N TYR A 56 -1.75 -2.10 -4.00
CA TYR A 56 -1.31 -0.73 -3.69
C TYR A 56 -2.37 0.10 -2.96
N THR A 57 -3.65 -0.14 -3.24
CA THR A 57 -4.76 0.62 -2.65
C THR A 57 -5.24 0.05 -1.31
N VAL A 58 -5.04 -1.26 -1.06
CA VAL A 58 -5.50 -1.93 0.16
C VAL A 58 -4.85 -1.38 1.44
N GLY A 59 -3.58 -0.99 1.39
CA GLY A 59 -2.86 -0.45 2.56
C GLY A 59 -3.48 0.86 3.06
N GLU A 60 -3.66 1.81 2.15
CA GLU A 60 -4.30 3.11 2.42
C GLU A 60 -5.74 2.95 2.89
N ILE A 61 -6.51 2.07 2.25
CA ILE A 61 -7.90 1.81 2.64
C ILE A 61 -7.96 1.19 4.04
N LYS A 62 -7.09 0.23 4.37
CA LYS A 62 -7.02 -0.37 5.71
C LYS A 62 -6.63 0.64 6.77
N GLN A 63 -5.68 1.53 6.49
CA GLN A 63 -5.28 2.59 7.42
C GLN A 63 -6.40 3.62 7.63
N ARG A 64 -7.19 3.90 6.58
CA ARG A 64 -8.33 4.82 6.64
C ARG A 64 -9.53 4.23 7.38
N ILE A 65 -9.79 2.93 7.24
CA ILE A 65 -10.87 2.22 7.95
C ILE A 65 -10.49 1.93 9.41
N ASN A 66 -9.25 1.51 9.67
CA ASN A 66 -8.71 1.34 11.03
C ASN A 66 -8.14 2.64 11.61
N SER A 67 -8.56 3.79 11.09
CA SER A 67 -8.05 5.08 11.53
C SER A 67 -8.22 5.23 13.06
N PRO A 68 -7.18 5.71 13.77
CA PRO A 68 -7.17 5.84 15.24
C PRO A 68 -8.26 6.78 15.79
N GLY A 69 -8.92 7.56 14.93
CA GLY A 69 -10.10 8.36 15.31
C GLY A 69 -11.38 7.55 15.55
N THR A 70 -11.40 6.25 15.27
CA THR A 70 -12.56 5.39 15.51
C THR A 70 -12.55 4.83 16.94
N LYS A 71 -13.72 4.75 17.61
CA LYS A 71 -13.85 4.23 18.99
C LYS A 71 -13.20 2.85 19.19
N ARG A 72 -13.25 1.98 18.17
CA ARG A 72 -12.63 0.64 18.20
C ARG A 72 -11.11 0.69 18.08
N GLY A 73 -10.56 1.61 17.27
CA GLY A 73 -9.11 1.81 17.15
C GLY A 73 -8.49 2.36 18.44
N ALA A 74 -9.15 3.33 19.08
CA ALA A 74 -8.74 3.86 20.38
C ALA A 74 -8.75 2.78 21.47
N GLN A 75 -9.81 1.96 21.55
CA GLN A 75 -9.87 0.84 22.50
C GLN A 75 -8.76 -0.19 22.25
N ARG A 76 -8.45 -0.52 21.00
CA ARG A 76 -7.38 -1.48 20.68
C ARG A 76 -6.00 -0.96 21.05
N ARG A 77 -5.75 0.34 20.89
CA ARG A 77 -4.49 0.99 21.28
C ARG A 77 -4.34 1.13 22.80
N LEU A 78 -5.43 1.49 23.50
CA LEU A 78 -5.43 1.49 24.97
C LEU A 78 -5.22 0.08 25.53
N ARG A 79 -5.81 -0.94 24.90
CA ARG A 79 -5.59 -2.34 25.29
C ARG A 79 -4.15 -2.78 25.06
N SER A 80 -3.52 -2.43 23.93
CA SER A 80 -2.13 -2.80 23.68
C SER A 80 -1.17 -2.11 24.65
N ILE A 81 -1.45 -0.86 25.04
CA ILE A 81 -0.66 -0.17 26.07
C ILE A 81 -0.84 -0.85 27.43
N ARG A 82 -2.07 -1.28 27.77
CA ARG A 82 -2.34 -2.01 29.02
C ARG A 82 -1.64 -3.37 29.06
N GLU A 83 -1.70 -4.14 27.97
CA GLU A 83 -0.99 -5.43 27.86
C GLU A 83 0.53 -5.23 27.90
N ALA A 84 1.08 -4.23 27.19
CA ALA A 84 2.52 -3.94 27.22
C ALA A 84 3.00 -3.47 28.61
N GLY A 85 2.20 -2.66 29.30
CA GLY A 85 2.49 -2.25 30.67
C GLY A 85 2.45 -3.42 31.66
N ALA A 86 1.54 -4.38 31.48
CA ALA A 86 1.43 -5.55 32.35
C ALA A 86 2.64 -6.49 32.23
N VAL A 87 3.25 -6.62 31.05
CA VAL A 87 4.44 -7.47 30.85
C VAL A 87 5.67 -6.97 31.61
N GLY A 88 5.76 -5.66 31.87
CA GLY A 88 6.87 -5.06 32.65
C GLY A 88 6.59 -4.94 34.16
N CYS A 89 5.35 -5.14 34.60
CA CYS A 89 4.99 -5.02 36.02
C CYS A 89 5.56 -6.15 36.87
N ASP A 90 5.62 -7.39 36.36
CA ASP A 90 6.15 -8.53 37.11
C ASP A 90 7.65 -8.35 37.44
N GLU A 91 8.40 -7.76 36.52
CA GLU A 91 9.84 -7.51 36.68
C GLU A 91 10.11 -6.35 37.66
N VAL A 92 9.28 -5.31 37.64
CA VAL A 92 9.34 -4.19 38.58
C VAL A 92 8.90 -4.60 39.99
N ASP A 93 7.84 -5.41 40.11
CA ASP A 93 7.38 -5.94 41.40
C ASP A 93 8.44 -6.87 42.03
N GLN A 94 9.11 -7.69 41.22
CA GLN A 94 10.20 -8.53 41.67
C GLN A 94 11.39 -7.68 42.19
N ALA A 95 11.77 -6.64 41.44
CA ALA A 95 12.86 -5.74 41.82
C ALA A 95 12.55 -4.92 43.09
N LEU A 96 11.28 -4.56 43.32
CA LEU A 96 10.84 -3.86 44.53
C LEU A 96 10.81 -4.78 45.78
N ARG A 97 10.45 -6.05 45.63
CA ARG A 97 10.54 -7.07 46.68
C ARG A 97 11.99 -7.34 47.08
N ASP A 98 12.89 -7.46 46.12
CA ASP A 98 14.32 -7.66 46.37
C ASP A 98 14.97 -6.47 47.10
N GLN A 99 14.41 -5.26 46.92
CA GLN A 99 14.80 -4.05 47.64
C GLN A 99 14.11 -3.88 49.01
N GLY A 100 13.19 -4.78 49.37
CA GLY A 100 12.45 -4.74 50.63
C GLY A 100 11.44 -3.58 50.74
N LEU A 101 11.04 -3.00 49.60
CA LEU A 101 10.06 -1.91 49.52
C LEU A 101 8.61 -2.43 49.42
N LEU A 102 8.45 -3.73 49.12
CA LEU A 102 7.21 -4.51 49.09
C LEU A 102 7.46 -5.88 49.75
#